data_AF-A0A428UBY2-F1
#
_entry.id   AF-A0A428UBY2-F1
#
_cell.length_a   1.000
_cell.length_b   1.000
_cell.length_c   1.000
_cell.angle_alpha   90.00
_cell.angle_beta   90.00
_cell.angle_gamma   90.00
#
_symmetry.space_group_name_H-M   'P 1'
#
loop_
_entity.id
_entity.type
_entity.pdbx_description
1 polymer ?
#
loop_
_entity_poly.entity_id
_entity_poly.type
_entity_poly.pdbx_seq_one_letter_code
_entity_poly.pdbx_strand_id
1 'polypeptide(L)'
;MLGPENKDLKELIQTEIWPWIRNCQSHHGNCTELDATVAPTRLIDVGLDGAEMVKLVQTDQKALEYLALSYCWGGSGNNKARTTWANLQSRLNGIWVKDLPRTIQDAITVTRLMRINYLWVDAICIIQPDGPNDRGDWDTEAGRMGITMPDAYVASPLLVLKVAPRAF
;
A
#
# COMPACT_ATOMS: atom_id res chain seq x y z
N MET A 1 8.48 21.29 11.96
CA MET A 1 7.47 21.12 13.01
C MET A 1 6.24 20.49 12.37
N LEU A 2 5.61 19.49 12.99
CA LEU A 2 4.41 18.85 12.45
C LEU A 2 3.19 19.70 12.78
N GLY A 3 2.27 19.87 11.83
CA GLY A 3 0.99 20.54 12.06
C GLY A 3 0.15 19.83 13.14
N PRO A 4 -0.81 20.52 13.77
CA PRO A 4 -1.62 19.99 14.86
C PRO A 4 -2.36 18.70 14.47
N GLU A 5 -2.94 18.64 13.27
CA GLU A 5 -3.64 17.44 12.75
C GLU A 5 -2.71 16.20 12.68
N ASN A 6 -1.43 16.40 12.38
CA ASN A 6 -0.43 15.32 12.36
C ASN A 6 0.02 14.88 13.76
N LYS A 7 -0.22 15.68 14.81
CA LYS A 7 0.04 15.26 16.20
C LYS A 7 -1.05 14.33 16.70
N ASP A 8 -2.31 14.68 16.46
CA ASP A 8 -3.46 13.86 16.86
C ASP A 8 -3.44 12.50 16.17
N LEU A 9 -3.11 12.47 14.86
CA LEU A 9 -2.97 11.22 14.12
C LEU A 9 -1.80 10.36 14.62
N LYS A 10 -0.68 10.98 15.03
CA LYS A 10 0.45 10.26 15.63
C LYS A 10 0.08 9.65 16.97
N GLU A 11 -0.68 10.36 17.80
CA GLU A 11 -1.18 9.85 19.06
C GLU A 11 -2.09 8.65 18.82
N LEU A 12 -3.07 8.76 17.91
CA LEU A 12 -3.96 7.67 17.54
C LEU A 12 -3.20 6.42 17.05
N ILE A 13 -2.15 6.60 16.24
CA ILE A 13 -1.30 5.49 15.80
C ILE A 13 -0.67 4.77 16.99
N GLN A 14 -0.21 5.51 18.00
CA GLN A 14 0.45 4.95 19.17
C GLN A 14 -0.53 4.32 20.16
N THR A 15 -1.69 4.92 20.38
CA THR A 15 -2.64 4.50 21.43
C THR A 15 -3.64 3.46 20.97
N GLU A 16 -4.00 3.44 19.68
CA GLU A 16 -5.03 2.54 19.15
C GLU A 16 -4.47 1.55 18.14
N ILE A 17 -3.79 2.05 17.09
CA ILE A 17 -3.38 1.22 15.95
C ILE A 17 -2.30 0.21 16.34
N TRP A 18 -1.20 0.65 16.99
CA TRP A 18 -0.14 -0.26 17.42
C TRP A 18 -0.62 -1.30 18.44
N PRO A 19 -1.39 -0.94 19.48
CA PRO A 19 -1.97 -1.93 20.39
C PRO A 19 -2.86 -2.94 19.68
N TRP A 20 -3.70 -2.51 18.73
CA TRP A 20 -4.52 -3.42 17.93
C TRP A 20 -3.68 -4.39 17.08
N ILE A 21 -2.64 -3.88 16.40
CA ILE A 21 -1.71 -4.72 15.62
C ILE A 21 -1.01 -5.75 16.51
N ARG A 22 -0.48 -5.32 17.65
CA ARG A 22 0.22 -6.22 18.58
C ARG A 22 -0.71 -7.28 19.13
N ASN A 23 -1.94 -6.89 19.50
CA ASN A 23 -2.97 -7.81 19.94
C ASN A 23 -3.32 -8.85 18.86
N CYS A 24 -3.39 -8.42 17.60
CA CYS A 24 -3.60 -9.31 16.47
C CYS A 24 -2.44 -10.32 16.34
N GLN A 25 -1.21 -9.82 16.33
CA GLN A 25 0.01 -10.65 16.22
C GLN A 25 0.15 -11.65 17.37
N SER A 26 -0.28 -11.32 18.59
CA SER A 26 -0.13 -12.21 19.75
C SER A 26 -1.22 -13.26 19.87
N HIS A 27 -2.39 -13.07 19.23
CA HIS A 27 -3.56 -13.95 19.41
C HIS A 27 -3.96 -14.71 18.14
N HIS A 28 -3.44 -14.34 16.97
CA HIS A 28 -3.72 -15.02 15.71
C HIS A 28 -2.47 -15.79 15.24
N GLY A 29 -2.41 -17.09 15.55
CA GLY A 29 -1.26 -17.95 15.26
C GLY A 29 -0.81 -17.98 13.80
N ASN A 30 -1.71 -17.72 12.85
CA ASN A 30 -1.42 -17.73 11.42
C ASN A 30 -1.26 -16.32 10.82
N CYS A 31 -1.38 -15.25 11.61
CA CYS A 31 -1.32 -13.88 11.10
C CYS A 31 0.13 -13.44 10.77
N THR A 32 1.12 -14.16 11.32
CA THR A 32 2.55 -13.94 11.09
C THR A 32 3.20 -14.90 10.09
N GLU A 33 2.54 -16.02 9.75
CA GLU A 33 3.09 -17.08 8.90
C GLU A 33 2.75 -16.90 7.41
N LEU A 34 2.82 -15.66 6.93
CA LEU A 34 2.77 -15.41 5.49
C LEU A 34 4.18 -15.35 4.98
N ASP A 35 4.51 -16.25 4.04
CA ASP A 35 5.81 -16.32 3.39
C ASP A 35 6.25 -14.92 2.94
N ALA A 36 7.15 -14.31 3.72
CA ALA A 36 7.73 -13.00 3.44
C ALA A 36 8.65 -13.04 2.20
N THR A 37 8.78 -14.22 1.58
CA THR A 37 9.62 -14.51 0.42
C THR A 37 9.03 -14.02 -0.91
N VAL A 38 7.75 -13.61 -0.94
CA VAL A 38 7.13 -13.05 -2.13
C VAL A 38 6.65 -11.63 -1.83
N ALA A 39 7.13 -10.66 -2.59
CA ALA A 39 6.60 -9.30 -2.62
C ALA A 39 5.74 -9.07 -3.87
N PRO A 40 4.78 -8.13 -3.84
CA PRO A 40 4.12 -7.63 -5.04
C PRO A 40 5.15 -7.12 -6.05
N THR A 41 4.85 -7.17 -7.35
CA THR A 41 5.83 -6.75 -8.38
C THR A 41 6.19 -5.27 -8.24
N ARG A 42 5.27 -4.46 -7.72
CA ARG A 42 5.48 -3.02 -7.50
C ARG A 42 4.93 -2.56 -6.16
N LEU A 43 5.61 -1.56 -5.61
CA LEU A 43 5.21 -0.84 -4.40
C LEU A 43 5.33 0.66 -4.62
N ILE A 44 4.63 1.44 -3.82
CA ILE A 44 4.82 2.89 -3.74
C ILE A 44 5.88 3.14 -2.67
N ASP A 45 7.02 3.70 -3.05
CA ASP A 45 7.95 4.32 -2.11
C ASP A 45 7.33 5.65 -1.64
N VAL A 46 6.94 5.69 -0.36
CA VAL A 46 6.29 6.86 0.20
C VAL A 46 7.28 7.97 0.56
N GLY A 47 8.58 7.71 0.51
CA GLY A 47 9.61 8.68 0.90
C GLY A 47 9.51 9.12 2.36
N LEU A 48 10.18 10.22 2.68
CA LEU A 48 10.26 10.76 4.03
C LEU A 48 9.00 11.58 4.42
N ASP A 49 8.84 11.82 5.73
CA ASP A 49 7.82 12.70 6.27
C ASP A 49 7.81 14.07 5.55
N GLY A 50 6.67 14.42 4.96
CA GLY A 50 6.47 15.70 4.28
C GLY A 50 6.87 15.74 2.80
N ALA A 51 7.34 14.64 2.21
CA ALA A 51 7.60 14.59 0.77
C ALA A 51 6.31 14.78 -0.04
N GLU A 52 6.32 15.71 -1.00
CA GLU A 52 5.17 16.04 -1.85
C GLU A 52 4.94 15.03 -2.99
N MET A 53 5.96 14.22 -3.28
CA MET A 53 5.93 13.20 -4.32
C MET A 53 6.22 11.82 -3.74
N VAL A 54 5.60 10.81 -4.34
CA VAL A 54 5.87 9.39 -4.13
C VAL A 54 6.27 8.75 -5.46
N LYS A 55 6.86 7.55 -5.42
CA LYS A 55 7.28 6.86 -6.65
C LYS A 55 6.80 5.44 -6.67
N LEU A 56 6.37 4.98 -7.84
CA LEU A 56 6.21 3.55 -8.06
C LEU A 56 7.60 2.95 -8.22
N VAL A 57 7.87 1.86 -7.51
CA VAL A 57 9.14 1.12 -7.59
C VAL A 57 8.85 -0.33 -7.94
N GLN A 58 9.74 -0.91 -8.74
CA GLN A 58 9.72 -2.34 -9.04
C GLN A 58 10.45 -3.08 -7.92
N THR A 59 9.84 -4.13 -7.39
CA THR A 59 10.47 -4.95 -6.37
C THR A 59 11.33 -6.03 -7.03
N ASP A 60 12.43 -6.40 -6.38
CA ASP A 60 13.26 -7.53 -6.77
C ASP A 60 12.78 -8.85 -6.13
N GLN A 61 11.49 -8.90 -5.74
CA GLN A 61 10.85 -10.03 -5.05
C GLN A 61 11.51 -10.41 -3.70
N LYS A 62 12.33 -9.53 -3.11
CA LYS A 62 12.81 -9.71 -1.74
C LYS A 62 11.73 -9.31 -0.73
N ALA A 63 11.88 -9.83 0.48
CA ALA A 63 11.07 -9.43 1.63
C ALA A 63 11.21 -7.93 1.87
N LEU A 64 10.15 -7.18 1.57
CA LEU A 64 10.02 -5.77 1.90
C LEU A 64 8.85 -5.60 2.86
N GLU A 65 9.03 -4.73 3.86
CA GLU A 65 7.96 -4.33 4.76
C GLU A 65 7.09 -3.28 4.07
N TYR A 66 5.78 -3.52 3.96
CA TYR A 66 4.85 -2.60 3.30
C TYR A 66 3.45 -2.66 3.90
N LEU A 67 2.73 -1.54 3.85
CA LEU A 67 1.29 -1.52 4.12
C LEU A 67 0.51 -1.82 2.85
N ALA A 68 -0.64 -2.48 2.96
CA ALA A 68 -1.57 -2.62 1.86
C ALA A 68 -2.88 -1.88 2.18
N LEU A 69 -3.31 -1.02 1.26
CA LEU A 69 -4.60 -0.37 1.35
C LEU A 69 -5.65 -1.22 0.64
N SER A 70 -6.61 -1.79 1.39
CA SER A 70 -7.83 -2.35 0.82
C SER A 70 -8.97 -1.35 0.96
N TYR A 71 -9.58 -0.97 -0.15
CA TYR A 71 -10.63 0.03 -0.21
C TYR A 71 -11.50 -0.19 -1.46
N CYS A 72 -12.75 0.27 -1.40
CA CYS A 72 -13.59 0.29 -2.59
C CYS A 72 -13.15 1.42 -3.51
N TRP A 73 -12.94 1.10 -4.79
CA TRP A 73 -12.62 2.08 -5.81
C TRP A 73 -13.85 2.96 -6.02
N GLY A 74 -13.87 4.14 -5.39
CA GLY A 74 -14.98 5.06 -5.54
C GLY A 74 -15.08 5.55 -6.98
N GLY A 75 -16.20 5.26 -7.66
CA GLY A 75 -16.62 5.77 -8.98
C GLY A 75 -15.51 6.27 -9.93
N SER A 76 -15.72 7.43 -10.56
CA SER A 76 -14.75 8.07 -11.47
C SER A 76 -13.54 8.70 -10.76
N GLY A 77 -13.59 8.83 -9.43
CA GLY A 77 -12.55 9.50 -8.64
C GLY A 77 -11.20 8.76 -8.65
N ASN A 78 -11.21 7.45 -8.91
CA ASN A 78 -10.00 6.65 -8.89
C ASN A 78 -9.15 6.73 -10.16
N ASN A 79 -9.64 7.36 -11.24
CA ASN A 79 -8.91 7.48 -12.50
C ASN A 79 -7.54 8.15 -12.35
N LYS A 80 -7.39 9.07 -11.39
CA LYS A 80 -6.10 9.71 -11.10
C LYS A 80 -5.07 8.78 -10.46
N ALA A 81 -5.51 7.72 -9.79
CA ALA A 81 -4.64 6.71 -9.19
C ALA A 81 -4.25 5.63 -10.20
N ARG A 82 -5.09 5.35 -11.21
CA ARG A 82 -4.89 4.23 -12.14
C ARG A 82 -3.53 4.30 -12.84
N THR A 83 -2.78 3.21 -12.75
CA THR A 83 -1.60 2.94 -13.57
C THR A 83 -2.02 2.17 -14.82
N THR A 84 -1.55 2.60 -15.98
CA THR A 84 -1.71 1.89 -17.26
C THR A 84 -0.35 1.81 -17.93
N TRP A 85 -0.20 0.98 -18.97
CA TRP A 85 1.05 0.90 -19.72
C TRP A 85 1.52 2.27 -20.23
N ALA A 86 0.58 3.12 -20.62
CA ALA A 86 0.87 4.46 -21.15
C ALA A 86 1.45 5.43 -20.11
N ASN A 87 1.09 5.27 -18.83
CA ASN A 87 1.55 6.19 -17.77
C ASN A 87 2.57 5.57 -16.81
N LEU A 88 2.90 4.28 -16.96
CA LEU A 88 3.82 3.56 -16.08
C LEU A 88 5.14 4.30 -15.87
N GLN A 89 5.79 4.74 -16.94
CA GLN A 89 7.07 5.45 -16.82
C GLN A 89 6.95 6.76 -16.04
N SER A 90 5.83 7.47 -16.17
CA SER A 90 5.55 8.67 -15.39
C SER A 90 5.40 8.33 -13.90
N ARG A 91 4.69 7.24 -13.57
CA ARG A 91 4.55 6.76 -12.18
C ARG A 91 5.88 6.37 -11.54
N LEU A 92 6.80 5.78 -12.32
CA LEU A 92 8.16 5.44 -11.88
C LEU A 92 9.01 6.70 -11.60
N ASN A 93 8.81 7.76 -12.38
CA ASN A 93 9.52 9.03 -12.19
C ASN A 93 8.97 9.81 -10.98
N GLY A 94 7.67 9.74 -10.74
CA GLY A 94 7.03 10.21 -9.52
C GLY A 94 5.58 10.66 -9.70
N ILE A 95 4.87 10.71 -8.58
CA ILE A 95 3.44 11.03 -8.49
C ILE A 95 3.29 12.09 -7.41
N TRP A 96 2.66 13.21 -7.74
CA TRP A 96 2.30 14.20 -6.73
C TRP A 96 1.21 13.66 -5.81
N VAL A 97 1.45 13.69 -4.50
CA VAL A 97 0.49 13.17 -3.50
C VAL A 97 -0.86 13.89 -3.61
N LYS A 98 -0.83 15.22 -3.81
CA LYS A 98 -2.05 16.04 -3.95
C LYS A 98 -2.96 15.64 -5.11
N ASP A 99 -2.43 14.95 -6.12
CA ASP A 99 -3.20 14.52 -7.30
C ASP A 99 -3.90 13.18 -7.07
N LEU A 100 -3.55 12.44 -6.01
CA LEU A 100 -4.15 11.16 -5.67
C LEU A 100 -5.50 11.36 -4.94
N PRO A 101 -6.41 10.38 -5.00
CA PRO A 101 -7.59 10.34 -4.13
C PRO A 101 -7.25 10.53 -2.65
N ARG A 102 -8.11 11.23 -1.90
CA ARG A 102 -7.86 11.58 -0.49
C ARG A 102 -7.53 10.36 0.37
N THR A 103 -8.25 9.26 0.18
CA THR A 103 -8.00 7.99 0.88
C THR A 103 -6.56 7.48 0.70
N ILE A 104 -5.98 7.63 -0.49
CA ILE A 104 -4.60 7.22 -0.77
C ILE A 104 -3.62 8.22 -0.15
N GLN A 105 -3.93 9.52 -0.15
CA GLN A 105 -3.10 10.54 0.53
C GLN A 105 -3.02 10.27 2.04
N ASP A 106 -4.15 9.95 2.66
CA ASP A 106 -4.23 9.62 4.08
C ASP A 106 -3.45 8.32 4.36
N ALA A 107 -3.56 7.30 3.50
CA ALA A 107 -2.80 6.07 3.61
C ALA A 107 -1.28 6.29 3.50
N ILE A 108 -0.83 7.14 2.58
CA ILE A 108 0.59 7.54 2.46
C ILE A 108 1.06 8.20 3.75
N THR A 109 0.25 9.10 4.31
CA THR A 109 0.56 9.80 5.57
C THR A 109 0.69 8.80 6.72
N VAL A 110 -0.27 7.91 6.90
CA VAL A 110 -0.23 6.87 7.94
C VAL A 110 1.00 5.98 7.76
N THR A 111 1.30 5.54 6.53
CA THR A 111 2.48 4.70 6.23
C THR A 111 3.77 5.36 6.70
N ARG A 112 3.97 6.65 6.38
CA ARG A 112 5.12 7.45 6.84
C ARG A 112 5.18 7.57 8.36
N LEU A 113 4.05 7.87 8.99
CA LEU A 113 3.94 8.01 10.45
C LEU A 113 4.25 6.70 11.19
N MET A 114 3.91 5.56 10.60
CA MET A 114 4.24 4.23 11.11
C MET A 114 5.68 3.81 10.85
N ARG A 115 6.50 4.64 10.19
CA ARG A 115 7.90 4.37 9.83
C ARG A 115 8.07 3.18 8.88
N ILE A 116 7.06 2.94 8.04
CA ILE A 116 7.11 1.96 6.95
C ILE A 116 7.36 2.73 5.66
N ASN A 117 8.25 2.22 4.81
CA ASN A 117 8.71 2.95 3.62
C ASN A 117 7.87 2.66 2.37
N TYR A 118 7.07 1.59 2.40
CA TYR A 118 6.36 1.12 1.23
C TYR A 118 4.87 0.95 1.48
N LEU A 119 4.09 1.34 0.48
CA LEU A 119 2.63 1.17 0.45
C LEU A 119 2.25 0.43 -0.84
N TRP A 120 1.35 -0.51 -0.73
CA TRP A 120 0.71 -1.18 -1.85
C TRP A 120 -0.73 -0.70 -1.98
N VAL A 121 -1.08 -0.21 -3.17
CA VAL A 121 -2.45 0.17 -3.55
C VAL A 121 -2.72 -0.43 -4.91
N ASP A 122 -3.68 -1.32 -5.02
CA ASP A 122 -4.05 -2.00 -6.26
C ASP A 122 -4.14 -1.07 -7.49
N ALA A 123 -4.81 0.08 -7.37
CA ALA A 123 -5.01 1.04 -8.46
C ALA A 123 -3.69 1.61 -9.02
N ILE A 124 -2.65 1.69 -8.19
CA ILE A 124 -1.34 2.27 -8.56
C ILE A 124 -0.32 1.15 -8.85
N CYS A 125 -0.33 0.09 -8.06
CA CYS A 125 0.66 -0.99 -8.11
C CYS A 125 0.35 -2.05 -9.16
N ILE A 126 -0.90 -2.18 -9.60
CA ILE A 126 -1.31 -3.07 -10.68
C ILE A 126 -1.53 -2.24 -11.94
N ILE A 127 -1.00 -2.70 -13.07
CA ILE A 127 -1.25 -2.11 -14.37
C ILE A 127 -2.67 -2.50 -14.78
N GLN A 128 -3.51 -1.49 -14.98
CA GLN A 128 -4.91 -1.63 -15.28
C GLN A 128 -5.16 -1.77 -16.78
N PRO A 129 -6.18 -2.55 -17.19
CA PRO A 129 -6.68 -2.53 -18.56
C PRO A 129 -7.01 -1.12 -19.05
N ASP A 130 -6.50 -0.74 -20.21
CA ASP A 130 -6.79 0.55 -20.87
C ASP A 130 -7.29 0.38 -22.32
N GLY A 131 -8.05 -0.69 -22.56
CA GLY A 131 -8.67 -0.96 -23.86
C GLY A 131 -9.12 -2.41 -24.04
N PRO A 132 -9.84 -2.72 -25.14
CA PRO A 132 -10.44 -4.04 -25.36
C PRO A 132 -9.42 -5.18 -25.53
N ASN A 133 -8.18 -4.87 -25.89
CA ASN A 133 -7.10 -5.84 -26.08
C ASN A 133 -5.99 -5.71 -25.01
N ASP A 134 -6.14 -4.82 -24.03
CA ASP A 134 -5.21 -4.66 -22.93
C ASP A 134 -5.78 -5.32 -21.68
N ARG A 135 -5.07 -6.31 -21.15
CA ARG A 135 -5.48 -7.04 -19.95
C ARG A 135 -4.83 -6.49 -18.68
N GLY A 136 -3.94 -5.49 -18.80
CA GLY A 136 -3.10 -5.07 -17.69
C GLY A 136 -2.22 -6.23 -17.19
N ASP A 137 -1.97 -6.27 -15.89
CA ASP A 137 -1.24 -7.39 -15.26
C ASP A 137 -1.90 -7.95 -13.99
N TRP A 138 -3.23 -7.80 -13.89
CA TRP A 138 -4.03 -8.34 -12.79
C TRP A 138 -3.76 -9.83 -12.53
N ASP A 139 -3.72 -10.68 -13.55
CA ASP A 139 -3.53 -12.13 -13.39
C ASP A 139 -2.20 -12.46 -12.67
N THR A 140 -1.17 -11.65 -12.91
CA THR A 140 0.13 -11.80 -12.25
C THR A 140 0.06 -11.36 -10.80
N GLU A 141 -0.52 -10.18 -10.55
CA GLU A 141 -0.60 -9.62 -9.20
C GLU A 141 -1.60 -10.37 -8.31
N ALA A 142 -2.69 -10.91 -8.87
CA ALA A 142 -3.66 -11.74 -8.15
C ALA A 142 -3.04 -13.05 -7.65
N GLY A 143 -2.23 -13.72 -8.49
CA GLY A 143 -1.46 -14.89 -8.07
C GLY A 143 -0.50 -14.57 -6.91
N ARG A 144 0.16 -13.42 -6.95
CA ARG A 144 1.03 -12.95 -5.86
C ARG A 144 0.25 -12.57 -4.61
N MET A 145 -0.90 -11.90 -4.74
CA MET A 145 -1.78 -11.55 -3.63
C MET A 145 -2.29 -12.80 -2.90
N GLY A 146 -2.68 -13.84 -3.64
CA GLY A 146 -3.12 -15.11 -3.03
C GLY A 146 -2.04 -15.79 -2.19
N ILE A 147 -0.75 -15.55 -2.50
CA ILE A 147 0.39 -16.07 -1.73
C ILE A 147 0.75 -15.11 -0.59
N THR A 148 0.67 -13.80 -0.81
CA THR A 148 1.20 -12.78 0.10
C THR A 148 0.19 -12.26 1.12
N MET A 149 -1.10 -12.46 0.86
CA MET A 149 -2.27 -11.98 1.63
C MET A 149 -3.43 -12.99 1.58
N PRO A 150 -3.26 -14.26 2.02
CA PRO A 150 -4.26 -15.32 1.80
C PRO A 150 -5.61 -15.16 2.52
N ASP A 151 -5.86 -14.08 3.27
CA ASP A 151 -7.16 -13.79 3.91
C ASP A 151 -7.64 -12.34 3.67
N ALA A 152 -7.16 -11.67 2.61
CA ALA A 152 -7.72 -10.38 2.19
C ALA A 152 -9.13 -10.57 1.60
N TYR A 153 -10.12 -10.81 2.47
CA TYR A 153 -11.51 -10.88 2.10
C TYR A 153 -11.96 -9.52 1.56
N VAL A 154 -12.40 -9.54 0.30
CA VAL A 154 -13.02 -8.42 -0.41
C VAL A 154 -14.40 -8.14 0.22
N ALA A 155 -14.42 -7.53 1.40
CA ALA A 155 -15.57 -6.86 2.00
C ALA A 155 -15.12 -6.07 3.24
N SER A 156 -15.33 -4.73 3.23
CA SER A 156 -15.04 -3.75 4.29
C SER A 156 -13.65 -3.08 4.22
N PRO A 157 -13.51 -1.75 4.52
CA PRO A 157 -12.24 -1.03 4.45
C PRO A 157 -11.31 -1.48 5.60
N LEU A 158 -10.58 -2.56 5.38
CA LEU A 158 -9.50 -2.99 6.25
C LEU A 158 -8.19 -2.50 5.65
N LEU A 159 -7.50 -1.60 6.34
CA LEU A 159 -6.07 -1.39 6.12
C LEU A 159 -5.37 -2.72 6.46
N VAL A 160 -4.84 -3.41 5.46
CA VAL A 160 -4.14 -4.67 5.67
C VAL A 160 -2.67 -4.34 5.94
N LEU A 161 -2.27 -4.48 7.20
CA LEU A 161 -0.91 -4.26 7.66
C LEU A 161 -0.07 -5.54 7.46
N LYS A 162 0.81 -5.56 6.46
CA LYS A 162 1.86 -6.59 6.35
C LYS A 162 3.18 -6.07 6.91
N VAL A 163 3.41 -6.35 8.18
CA VAL A 163 4.71 -6.11 8.82
C VAL A 163 5.61 -7.28 8.44
N ALA A 164 6.42 -7.15 7.38
CA ALA A 164 7.43 -8.15 7.07
C ALA A 164 8.53 -8.11 8.16
N PRO A 165 9.05 -9.26 8.61
CA PRO A 165 10.06 -9.27 9.66
C PRO A 165 11.32 -8.51 9.20
N ARG A 166 11.82 -7.62 10.06
CA ARG A 166 13.19 -7.07 9.92
C ARG A 166 14.18 -8.22 9.99
N ALA A 167 14.96 -8.43 8.93
CA ALA A 167 16.20 -9.19 9.05
C ALA A 167 17.16 -8.38 9.94
N PHE A 168 17.58 -8.96 11.06
CA PHE A 168 18.66 -8.44 11.91
C PHE A 168 20.02 -8.68 11.26
#